data_AF-A0A388NRR6-F1
#
_entry.id   AF-A0A388NRR6-F1
#
_cell.length_a   1.000
_cell.length_b   1.000
_cell.length_c   1.000
_cell.angle_alpha   90.00
_cell.angle_beta   90.00
_cell.angle_gamma   90.00
#
_symmetry.space_group_name_H-M   'P 1'
#
loop_
_entity.id
_entity.type
_entity.pdbx_description
1 polymer ?
#
loop_
_entity_poly.entity_id
_entity_poly.type
_entity_poly.pdbx_seq_one_letter_code
_entity_poly.pdbx_strand_id
1 'polypeptide(L)'
;MSKRAAQAATTLLQLEQQVVACTLCPRLRAYCKHVGRVRKPAFASDEYWARPVPGFGDAQAHLLIVGLAPAAHGANRTGRMFTGDGSDGAGAADFLARALHGCGYASQPHSRQRGDGFELQGAYLTAIARCAPPGNKPLPLEVQRCALWLHRELQLLKNVRVVLALGGLAFAQLLRVLPEHGVQLPRARFGHGVQVQPLGAGPLLIGSYHPSRQNTQTGRLTPGHAGGCAARCPLGRASMNACTAAANAHSTPGVLASLQVNEICESPVSGNIKESFAAFSCATVLVESRSLPAGELVQLLQLSGA
;
A
#
# COMPACT_ATOMS: atom_id res chain seq x y z
N MET A 1 2.62 12.62 20.12
CA MET A 1 3.30 12.75 18.81
C MET A 1 4.60 13.52 18.96
N SER A 2 5.71 13.05 18.37
CA SER A 2 6.98 13.81 18.34
C SER A 2 6.85 15.07 17.48
N LYS A 3 7.59 16.15 17.81
CA LYS A 3 7.64 17.39 17.00
C LYS A 3 7.95 17.13 15.52
N ARG A 4 8.80 16.13 15.23
CA ARG A 4 9.15 15.74 13.85
C ARG A 4 7.96 15.12 13.10
N ALA A 5 7.14 14.30 13.78
CA ALA A 5 5.96 13.71 13.18
C ALA A 5 4.89 14.77 12.88
N ALA A 6 4.70 15.74 13.78
CA ALA A 6 3.79 16.87 13.56
C ALA A 6 4.23 17.74 12.37
N GLN A 7 5.55 18.00 12.24
CA GLN A 7 6.09 18.71 11.08
C GLN A 7 5.88 17.94 9.78
N ALA A 8 6.15 16.63 9.77
CA ALA A 8 5.95 15.80 8.58
C ALA A 8 4.48 15.80 8.14
N ALA A 9 3.54 15.68 9.08
CA ALA A 9 2.11 15.79 8.80
C ALA A 9 1.74 17.15 8.22
N THR A 10 2.28 18.24 8.77
CA THR A 10 2.05 19.61 8.27
C THR A 10 2.55 19.78 6.84
N THR A 11 3.75 19.27 6.53
CA THR A 11 4.33 19.38 5.18
C THR A 11 3.58 18.50 4.18
N LEU A 12 3.08 17.33 4.59
CA LEU A 12 2.20 16.52 3.74
C LEU A 12 0.91 17.27 3.43
N LEU A 13 0.25 17.88 4.41
CA LEU A 13 -0.96 18.69 4.17
C LEU A 13 -0.71 19.83 3.16
N GLN A 14 0.44 20.48 3.22
CA GLN A 14 0.83 21.49 2.21
C GLN A 14 1.00 20.87 0.81
N LEU A 15 1.60 19.68 0.73
CA LEU A 15 1.73 18.95 -0.53
C LEU A 15 0.36 18.56 -1.08
N GLU A 16 -0.57 18.13 -0.22
CA GLU A 16 -1.95 17.81 -0.62
C GLU A 16 -2.61 19.01 -1.30
N GLN A 17 -2.54 20.20 -0.69
CA GLN A 17 -3.12 21.42 -1.26
C GLN A 17 -2.57 21.71 -2.66
N GLN A 18 -1.26 21.52 -2.87
CA GLN A 18 -0.61 21.70 -4.16
C GLN A 18 -1.02 20.63 -5.19
N VAL A 19 -1.17 19.37 -4.76
CA VAL A 19 -1.70 18.30 -5.61
C VAL A 19 -3.11 18.66 -6.06
N VAL A 20 -3.99 19.07 -5.14
CA VAL A 20 -5.39 19.40 -5.43
C VAL A 20 -5.52 20.57 -6.42
N ALA A 21 -4.59 21.53 -6.38
CA ALA A 21 -4.54 22.65 -7.31
C ALA A 21 -3.97 22.31 -8.71
N CYS A 22 -3.39 21.13 -8.89
CA CYS A 22 -2.67 20.76 -10.11
C CYS A 22 -3.54 20.75 -11.38
N THR A 23 -3.02 21.34 -12.47
CA THR A 23 -3.67 21.41 -13.79
C THR A 23 -2.82 20.86 -14.94
N LEU A 24 -1.67 20.26 -14.66
CA LEU A 24 -0.65 19.87 -15.66
C LEU A 24 -1.12 18.85 -16.74
N CYS A 25 -2.23 18.16 -16.51
CA CYS A 25 -2.76 17.14 -17.42
C CYS A 25 -4.18 17.52 -17.90
N PRO A 26 -4.32 18.37 -18.94
CA PRO A 26 -5.63 18.88 -19.40
C PRO A 26 -6.63 17.78 -19.72
N ARG A 27 -6.23 16.70 -20.40
CA ARG A 27 -7.10 15.55 -20.73
C ARG A 27 -7.67 14.89 -19.47
N LEU A 28 -6.83 14.63 -18.47
CA LEU A 28 -7.27 14.04 -17.20
C LEU A 28 -8.18 14.98 -16.42
N ARG A 29 -7.85 16.28 -16.37
CA ARG A 29 -8.67 17.28 -15.68
C ARG A 29 -10.04 17.42 -16.33
N ALA A 30 -10.10 17.48 -17.66
CA ALA A 30 -11.35 17.52 -18.40
C ALA A 30 -12.19 16.27 -18.15
N TYR A 31 -11.58 15.09 -18.19
CA TYR A 31 -12.27 13.83 -17.90
C TYR A 31 -12.81 13.76 -16.46
N CYS A 32 -12.00 14.11 -15.46
CA CYS A 32 -12.44 14.12 -14.05
C CYS A 32 -13.67 15.01 -13.85
N LYS A 33 -13.66 16.22 -14.42
CA LYS A 33 -14.78 17.16 -14.40
C LYS A 33 -16.00 16.62 -15.14
N HIS A 34 -15.81 16.05 -16.32
CA HIS A 34 -16.89 15.44 -17.10
C HIS A 34 -17.58 14.32 -16.32
N VAL A 35 -16.81 13.40 -15.74
CA VAL A 35 -17.34 12.31 -14.90
C VAL A 35 -18.10 12.86 -13.70
N GLY A 36 -17.59 13.92 -13.05
CA GLY A 36 -18.26 14.56 -11.91
C GLY A 36 -19.57 15.28 -12.27
N ARG A 37 -19.71 15.72 -13.53
CA ARG A 37 -20.95 16.32 -14.06
C ARG A 37 -21.96 15.26 -14.49
N VAL A 38 -21.53 14.26 -15.27
CA VAL A 38 -22.43 13.23 -15.80
C VAL A 38 -22.87 12.28 -14.70
N ARG A 39 -21.93 11.91 -13.81
CA ARG A 39 -22.10 10.96 -12.70
C ARG A 39 -22.58 9.57 -13.17
N LYS A 40 -22.41 8.58 -12.31
CA LYS A 40 -23.03 7.25 -12.51
C LYS A 40 -24.41 7.29 -11.86
N PRO A 41 -25.46 6.65 -12.42
CA PRO A 41 -26.79 6.62 -11.81
C PRO A 41 -26.80 6.21 -10.33
N ALA A 42 -25.99 5.19 -9.99
CA ALA A 42 -25.82 4.72 -8.60
C ALA A 42 -25.26 5.77 -7.62
N PHE A 43 -24.71 6.88 -8.13
CA PHE A 43 -24.09 7.97 -7.37
C PHE A 43 -24.58 9.34 -7.86
N ALA A 44 -25.82 9.42 -8.36
CA ALA A 44 -26.35 10.64 -8.98
C ALA A 44 -26.46 11.80 -7.97
N SER A 45 -26.81 11.48 -6.72
CA SER A 45 -26.93 12.42 -5.59
C SER A 45 -25.60 12.86 -5.00
N ASP A 46 -24.49 12.18 -5.32
CA ASP A 46 -23.20 12.44 -4.71
C ASP A 46 -22.58 13.74 -5.25
N GLU A 47 -21.96 14.50 -4.35
CA GLU A 47 -21.03 15.55 -4.75
C GLU A 47 -19.68 14.93 -5.12
N TYR A 48 -19.24 15.11 -6.37
CA TYR A 48 -17.98 14.55 -6.85
C TYR A 48 -16.81 15.47 -6.53
N TRP A 49 -15.72 14.89 -6.05
CA TRP A 49 -14.44 15.56 -5.85
C TRP A 49 -13.89 16.21 -7.14
N ALA A 50 -13.87 15.47 -8.25
CA ALA A 50 -13.48 15.91 -9.60
C ALA A 50 -12.12 16.65 -9.71
N ARG A 51 -11.26 16.50 -8.70
CA ARG A 51 -9.96 17.15 -8.54
C ARG A 51 -8.83 16.11 -8.51
N PRO A 52 -7.56 16.50 -8.69
CA PRO A 52 -6.47 15.58 -8.41
C PRO A 52 -6.60 15.12 -6.96
N VAL A 53 -6.36 13.84 -6.73
CA VAL A 53 -6.56 13.19 -5.45
C VAL A 53 -5.19 13.03 -4.79
N PRO A 54 -4.98 13.62 -3.60
CA PRO A 54 -3.73 13.46 -2.85
C PRO A 54 -3.54 12.03 -2.37
N GLY A 55 -2.32 11.70 -1.94
CA GLY A 55 -2.12 10.49 -1.13
C GLY A 55 -2.86 10.59 0.20
N PHE A 56 -2.93 9.47 0.93
CA PHE A 56 -3.70 9.38 2.16
C PHE A 56 -3.06 8.38 3.12
N GLY A 57 -2.83 8.80 4.37
CA GLY A 57 -2.44 7.92 5.45
C GLY A 57 -1.45 8.56 6.42
N ASP A 58 -0.66 7.71 7.07
CA ASP A 58 0.24 8.11 8.13
C ASP A 58 1.51 8.79 7.58
N ALA A 59 1.84 9.97 8.13
CA ALA A 59 3.08 10.69 7.82
C ALA A 59 4.35 9.95 8.29
N GLN A 60 4.20 8.96 9.17
CA GLN A 60 5.27 8.09 9.66
C GLN A 60 5.20 6.69 9.07
N ALA A 61 4.44 6.50 7.97
CA ALA A 61 4.25 5.20 7.36
C ALA A 61 5.56 4.45 7.05
N HIS A 62 5.58 3.19 7.44
CA HIS A 62 6.60 2.22 7.05
C HIS A 62 6.17 1.37 5.85
N LEU A 63 4.87 1.31 5.57
CA LEU A 63 4.29 0.69 4.38
C LEU A 63 3.76 1.76 3.42
N LEU A 64 4.34 1.84 2.22
CA LEU A 64 3.85 2.69 1.13
C LEU A 64 3.16 1.82 0.07
N ILE A 65 1.90 2.10 -0.24
CA ILE A 65 1.15 1.40 -1.28
C ILE A 65 0.93 2.32 -2.46
N VAL A 66 1.38 1.91 -3.64
CA VAL A 66 1.35 2.72 -4.86
C VAL A 66 0.52 2.03 -5.93
N GLY A 67 -0.60 2.65 -6.30
CA GLY A 67 -1.45 2.19 -7.41
C GLY A 67 -1.25 2.97 -8.71
N LEU A 68 -2.11 2.68 -9.67
CA LEU A 68 -2.09 3.31 -10.98
C LEU A 68 -2.64 4.75 -10.93
N ALA A 69 -3.94 4.88 -10.63
CA ALA A 69 -4.65 6.15 -10.67
C ALA A 69 -6.00 6.05 -9.94
N PRO A 70 -6.65 7.18 -9.59
CA PRO A 70 -8.03 7.20 -9.12
C PRO A 70 -9.01 6.49 -10.08
N ALA A 71 -9.91 5.70 -9.52
CA ALA A 71 -11.10 5.24 -10.24
C ALA A 71 -12.07 6.41 -10.49
N ALA A 72 -12.69 6.45 -11.67
CA ALA A 72 -13.61 7.51 -12.10
C ALA A 72 -14.78 7.77 -11.12
N HIS A 73 -15.33 6.70 -10.55
CA HIS A 73 -16.43 6.74 -9.56
C HIS A 73 -16.00 6.31 -8.15
N GLY A 74 -14.69 6.17 -7.92
CA GLY A 74 -14.11 5.91 -6.60
C GLY A 74 -13.45 7.17 -6.07
N ALA A 75 -12.12 7.20 -6.03
CA ALA A 75 -11.36 8.35 -5.54
C ALA A 75 -11.65 9.68 -6.27
N ASN A 76 -12.04 9.67 -7.56
CA ASN A 76 -12.48 10.90 -8.25
C ASN A 76 -13.86 11.41 -7.81
N ARG A 77 -14.66 10.54 -7.19
CA ARG A 77 -15.91 10.90 -6.52
C ARG A 77 -15.65 11.30 -5.07
N THR A 78 -14.94 10.47 -4.32
CA THR A 78 -14.79 10.60 -2.86
C THR A 78 -13.68 11.54 -2.41
N GLY A 79 -12.68 11.81 -3.25
CA GLY A 79 -11.55 12.66 -2.93
C GLY A 79 -10.49 12.00 -2.04
N ARG A 80 -10.59 10.70 -1.77
CA ARG A 80 -9.58 9.93 -1.01
C ARG A 80 -9.07 8.75 -1.84
N MET A 81 -7.75 8.53 -1.84
CA MET A 81 -7.14 7.40 -2.54
C MET A 81 -7.76 6.07 -2.12
N PHE A 82 -7.99 5.17 -3.08
CA PHE A 82 -8.59 3.85 -2.87
C PHE A 82 -9.82 3.88 -1.96
N THR A 83 -10.82 4.69 -2.32
CA THR A 83 -12.05 4.86 -1.53
C THR A 83 -13.28 4.86 -2.43
N GLY A 84 -14.28 4.04 -2.10
CA GLY A 84 -15.63 4.09 -2.68
C GLY A 84 -15.77 3.71 -4.15
N ASP A 85 -14.95 2.83 -4.72
CA ASP A 85 -15.05 2.45 -6.14
C ASP A 85 -16.12 1.38 -6.45
N GLY A 86 -16.83 0.87 -5.43
CA GLY A 86 -18.00 0.01 -5.56
C GLY A 86 -19.26 0.66 -4.97
N SER A 87 -20.41 0.43 -5.60
CA SER A 87 -21.72 0.86 -5.08
C SER A 87 -22.30 -0.11 -4.04
N ASP A 88 -21.75 -1.32 -3.98
CA ASP A 88 -22.19 -2.49 -3.20
C ASP A 88 -21.16 -2.91 -2.13
N GLY A 89 -20.08 -2.13 -1.94
CA GLY A 89 -19.00 -2.51 -1.02
C GLY A 89 -18.07 -3.63 -1.53
N ALA A 90 -18.16 -3.99 -2.81
CA ALA A 90 -17.34 -5.01 -3.46
C ALA A 90 -16.33 -4.40 -4.46
N GLY A 91 -15.94 -3.14 -4.26
CA GLY A 91 -14.93 -2.45 -5.07
C GLY A 91 -13.49 -2.89 -4.78
N ALA A 92 -12.55 -2.49 -5.63
CA ALA A 92 -11.12 -2.76 -5.42
C ALA A 92 -10.59 -2.01 -4.19
N ALA A 93 -11.11 -0.81 -3.95
CA ALA A 93 -10.87 -0.03 -2.74
C ALA A 93 -11.34 -0.75 -1.48
N ASP A 94 -12.53 -1.35 -1.52
CA ASP A 94 -13.09 -2.08 -0.38
C ASP A 94 -12.29 -3.34 -0.06
N PHE A 95 -11.81 -4.04 -1.08
CA PHE A 95 -10.91 -5.17 -0.88
C PHE A 95 -9.62 -4.74 -0.16
N LEU A 96 -8.98 -3.66 -0.63
CA LEU A 96 -7.78 -3.13 -0.02
C LEU A 96 -8.02 -2.66 1.42
N ALA A 97 -9.12 -1.94 1.68
CA ALA A 97 -9.48 -1.47 3.02
C ALA A 97 -9.65 -2.64 4.00
N ARG A 98 -10.35 -3.72 3.59
CA ARG A 98 -10.51 -4.92 4.41
C ARG A 98 -9.19 -5.64 4.67
N ALA A 99 -8.32 -5.73 3.66
CA ALA A 99 -6.99 -6.32 3.83
C ALA A 99 -6.13 -5.52 4.82
N LEU A 100 -6.10 -4.19 4.68
CA LEU A 100 -5.37 -3.30 5.59
C LEU A 100 -5.88 -3.40 7.02
N HIS A 101 -7.20 -3.41 7.22
CA HIS A 101 -7.80 -3.61 8.54
C HIS A 101 -7.46 -4.99 9.12
N GLY A 102 -7.53 -6.05 8.30
CA GLY A 102 -7.14 -7.40 8.70
C GLY A 102 -5.68 -7.53 9.14
N CYS A 103 -4.80 -6.67 8.61
CA CYS A 103 -3.39 -6.58 8.97
C CYS A 103 -3.08 -5.50 10.03
N GLY A 104 -4.10 -4.85 10.62
CA GLY A 104 -3.92 -3.85 11.67
C GLY A 104 -3.45 -2.46 11.20
N TYR A 105 -3.45 -2.19 9.89
CA TYR A 105 -3.05 -0.89 9.32
C TYR A 105 -4.18 0.13 9.22
N ALA A 106 -5.44 -0.30 9.32
CA ALA A 106 -6.61 0.56 9.17
C ALA A 106 -7.53 0.49 10.39
N SER A 107 -8.14 1.62 10.75
CA SER A 107 -9.06 1.74 11.91
C SER A 107 -10.36 0.96 11.74
N GLN A 108 -10.80 0.74 10.50
CA GLN A 108 -12.05 0.06 10.17
C GLN A 108 -11.96 -0.66 8.81
N PRO A 109 -12.80 -1.65 8.51
CA PRO A 109 -12.68 -2.47 7.30
C PRO A 109 -13.18 -1.79 6.02
N HIS A 110 -13.77 -0.58 6.11
CA HIS A 110 -14.41 0.09 4.99
C HIS A 110 -14.02 1.56 4.88
N SER A 111 -13.64 1.95 3.67
CA SER A 111 -13.34 3.32 3.28
C SER A 111 -14.41 3.76 2.26
N ARG A 112 -15.43 4.47 2.73
CA ARG A 112 -16.65 4.84 1.99
C ARG A 112 -16.55 6.24 1.38
N GLN A 113 -16.14 7.23 2.18
CA GLN A 113 -16.10 8.64 1.79
C GLN A 113 -15.10 9.42 2.61
N ARG A 114 -14.67 10.59 2.12
CA ARG A 114 -13.82 11.49 2.90
C ARG A 114 -14.56 11.92 4.18
N GLY A 115 -13.94 11.71 5.35
CA GLY A 115 -14.50 12.08 6.65
C GLY A 115 -15.29 10.98 7.38
N ASP A 116 -15.26 9.75 6.89
CA ASP A 116 -15.93 8.59 7.51
C ASP A 116 -15.15 7.91 8.67
N GLY A 117 -14.13 8.56 9.22
CA GLY A 117 -13.29 8.00 10.29
C GLY A 117 -12.33 6.89 9.86
N PHE A 118 -12.26 6.54 8.57
CA PHE A 118 -11.22 5.62 8.07
C PHE A 118 -9.85 6.30 8.18
N GLU A 119 -8.99 5.73 9.01
CA GLU A 119 -7.63 6.20 9.30
C GLU A 119 -6.63 5.06 9.05
N LEU A 120 -5.41 5.43 8.68
CA LEU A 120 -4.31 4.49 8.51
C LEU A 120 -3.22 4.77 9.54
N GLN A 121 -2.70 3.70 10.13
CA GLN A 121 -1.58 3.75 11.05
C GLN A 121 -0.43 2.94 10.46
N GLY A 122 0.74 3.56 10.28
CA GLY A 122 1.91 2.90 9.69
C GLY A 122 1.83 2.65 8.17
N ALA A 123 0.73 3.02 7.51
CA ALA A 123 0.55 2.89 6.06
C ALA A 123 0.19 4.23 5.39
N TYR A 124 0.66 4.39 4.15
CA TYR A 124 0.31 5.50 3.29
C TYR A 124 -0.07 5.00 1.89
N LEU A 125 -1.17 5.49 1.34
CA LEU A 125 -1.71 5.11 0.03
C LEU A 125 -1.49 6.24 -0.97
N THR A 126 -1.00 5.89 -2.16
CA THR A 126 -0.80 6.85 -3.25
C THR A 126 -0.93 6.19 -4.62
N ALA A 127 -0.72 6.97 -5.68
CA ALA A 127 -0.76 6.50 -7.05
C ALA A 127 0.22 7.26 -7.96
N ILE A 128 0.63 6.61 -9.05
CA ILE A 128 1.52 7.21 -10.05
C ILE A 128 0.84 8.31 -10.88
N ALA A 129 -0.49 8.32 -10.94
CA ALA A 129 -1.29 9.42 -11.47
C ALA A 129 -2.32 9.89 -10.43
N ARG A 130 -2.52 11.21 -10.34
CA ARG A 130 -3.41 11.83 -9.33
C ARG A 130 -4.82 12.13 -9.83
N CYS A 131 -5.06 12.01 -11.13
CA CYS A 131 -6.38 12.23 -11.72
C CYS A 131 -6.89 10.93 -12.35
N ALA A 132 -8.20 10.71 -12.34
CA ALA A 132 -8.80 9.57 -13.02
C ALA A 132 -8.54 9.67 -14.55
N PRO A 133 -7.98 8.63 -15.17
CA PRO A 133 -7.81 8.59 -16.62
C PRO A 133 -8.97 7.88 -17.31
N PRO A 134 -9.37 8.34 -18.52
CA PRO A 134 -10.29 7.60 -19.38
C PRO A 134 -9.88 6.14 -19.53
N GLY A 135 -10.83 5.22 -19.33
CA GLY A 135 -10.59 3.78 -19.45
C GLY A 135 -9.57 3.21 -18.46
N ASN A 136 -9.28 3.92 -17.35
CA ASN A 136 -8.23 3.57 -16.40
C ASN A 136 -6.83 3.45 -17.04
N LYS A 137 -6.58 4.23 -18.12
CA LYS A 137 -5.33 4.21 -18.88
C LYS A 137 -4.73 5.61 -18.97
N PRO A 138 -3.81 5.99 -18.05
CA PRO A 138 -3.06 7.23 -18.20
C PRO A 138 -2.07 7.10 -19.36
N LEU A 139 -1.81 8.20 -20.06
CA LEU A 139 -0.79 8.29 -21.08
C LEU A 139 0.60 8.36 -20.43
N PRO A 140 1.68 7.91 -21.10
CA PRO A 140 3.04 7.99 -20.56
C PRO A 140 3.42 9.42 -20.12
N LEU A 141 3.08 10.43 -20.92
CA LEU A 141 3.34 11.84 -20.60
C LEU A 141 2.56 12.31 -19.36
N GLU A 142 1.37 11.77 -19.10
CA GLU A 142 0.59 12.10 -17.91
C GLU A 142 1.18 11.48 -16.65
N VAL A 143 1.71 10.26 -16.74
CA VAL A 143 2.46 9.62 -15.65
C VAL A 143 3.75 10.40 -15.38
N GLN A 144 4.49 10.78 -16.42
CA GLN A 144 5.70 11.59 -16.30
C GLN A 144 5.42 12.94 -15.60
N ARG A 145 4.36 13.65 -16.01
CA ARG A 145 3.94 14.90 -15.36
C ARG A 145 3.49 14.68 -13.92
N CYS A 146 2.83 13.56 -13.61
CA CYS A 146 2.41 13.25 -12.25
C CYS A 146 3.56 12.76 -11.35
N ALA A 147 4.67 12.31 -11.92
CA ALA A 147 5.81 11.77 -11.16
C ALA A 147 6.31 12.76 -10.10
N LEU A 148 6.29 14.06 -10.38
CA LEU A 148 6.70 15.10 -9.44
C LEU A 148 6.02 14.98 -8.07
N TRP A 149 4.75 14.57 -8.03
CA TRP A 149 4.01 14.38 -6.78
C TRP A 149 4.47 13.15 -6.02
N LEU A 150 4.78 12.06 -6.74
CA LEU A 150 5.35 10.85 -6.13
C LEU A 150 6.76 11.11 -5.59
N HIS A 151 7.60 11.88 -6.29
CA HIS A 151 8.90 12.29 -5.76
C HIS A 151 8.77 13.06 -4.45
N ARG A 152 7.83 14.01 -4.39
CA ARG A 152 7.65 14.82 -3.19
C ARG A 152 7.08 14.02 -2.02
N GLU A 153 6.18 13.08 -2.26
CA GLU A 153 5.75 12.16 -1.20
C GLU A 153 6.88 11.27 -0.69
N LEU A 154 7.69 10.69 -1.57
CA LEU A 154 8.86 9.88 -1.18
C LEU A 154 9.90 10.71 -0.40
N GLN A 155 10.05 11.99 -0.73
CA GLN A 155 10.88 12.90 0.06
C GLN A 155 10.33 13.16 1.46
N LEU A 156 9.02 13.11 1.68
CA LEU A 156 8.41 13.39 2.98
C LEU A 156 8.25 12.13 3.83
N LEU A 157 8.00 10.97 3.20
CA LEU A 157 7.77 9.69 3.87
C LEU A 157 9.10 9.00 4.22
N LYS A 158 9.80 9.55 5.22
CA LYS A 158 11.16 9.12 5.59
C LYS A 158 11.29 7.73 6.20
N ASN A 159 10.18 7.16 6.69
CA ASN A 159 10.19 5.90 7.44
C ASN A 159 9.81 4.68 6.59
N VAL A 160 9.62 4.86 5.27
CA VAL A 160 9.17 3.77 4.39
C VAL A 160 10.20 2.65 4.36
N ARG A 161 9.77 1.45 4.74
CA ARG A 161 10.57 0.21 4.75
C ARG A 161 10.11 -0.77 3.66
N VAL A 162 8.84 -0.71 3.29
CA VAL A 162 8.24 -1.55 2.25
C VAL A 162 7.41 -0.69 1.31
N VAL A 163 7.60 -0.89 0.01
CA VAL A 163 6.78 -0.30 -1.06
C VAL A 163 6.04 -1.41 -1.78
N LEU A 164 4.71 -1.39 -1.72
CA LEU A 164 3.83 -2.32 -2.42
C LEU A 164 3.29 -1.67 -3.70
N ALA A 165 3.71 -2.18 -4.85
CA ALA A 165 3.23 -1.73 -6.15
C ALA A 165 1.99 -2.52 -6.58
N LEU A 166 0.85 -1.84 -6.73
CA LEU A 166 -0.39 -2.43 -7.22
C LEU A 166 -0.49 -2.29 -8.74
N GLY A 167 0.04 -3.28 -9.44
CA GLY A 167 0.03 -3.43 -10.90
C GLY A 167 1.35 -3.07 -11.57
N GLY A 168 1.54 -3.59 -12.80
CA GLY A 168 2.81 -3.50 -13.52
C GLY A 168 3.26 -2.09 -13.87
N LEU A 169 2.34 -1.16 -14.15
CA LEU A 169 2.69 0.24 -14.43
C LEU A 169 3.21 0.95 -13.17
N ALA A 170 2.61 0.70 -12.00
CA ALA A 170 3.10 1.25 -10.74
C ALA A 170 4.47 0.69 -10.39
N PHE A 171 4.65 -0.62 -10.57
CA PHE A 171 5.93 -1.30 -10.35
C PHE A 171 7.04 -0.76 -11.27
N ALA A 172 6.76 -0.64 -12.56
CA ALA A 172 7.71 -0.09 -13.53
C ALA A 172 8.08 1.37 -13.21
N GLN A 173 7.12 2.18 -12.77
CA GLN A 173 7.41 3.55 -12.35
C GLN A 173 8.27 3.58 -11.07
N LEU A 174 8.03 2.69 -10.12
CA LEU A 174 8.84 2.59 -8.90
C LEU A 174 10.28 2.15 -9.16
N LEU A 175 10.49 1.22 -10.10
CA LEU A 175 11.85 0.86 -10.56
C LEU A 175 12.62 2.05 -11.16
N ARG A 176 11.93 3.09 -11.64
CA ARG A 176 12.55 4.31 -12.15
C ARG A 176 12.76 5.35 -11.05
N VAL A 177 11.74 5.55 -10.22
CA VAL A 177 11.71 6.63 -9.22
C VAL A 177 12.58 6.32 -8.02
N LEU A 178 12.58 5.10 -7.49
CA LEU A 178 13.34 4.75 -6.28
C LEU A 178 14.86 4.98 -6.43
N PRO A 179 15.51 4.64 -7.56
CA PRO A 179 16.90 5.00 -7.82
C PRO A 179 17.20 6.50 -7.76
N GLU A 180 16.26 7.35 -8.19
CA GLU A 180 16.40 8.82 -8.09
C GLU A 180 16.37 9.33 -6.64
N HIS A 181 15.92 8.48 -5.70
CA HIS A 181 16.00 8.72 -4.24
C HIS A 181 17.13 7.91 -3.56
N GLY A 182 18.13 7.46 -4.33
CA GLY A 182 19.31 6.77 -3.80
C GLY A 182 19.12 5.28 -3.49
N VAL A 183 17.97 4.69 -3.86
CA VAL A 183 17.71 3.26 -3.66
C VAL A 183 18.28 2.48 -4.85
N GLN A 184 19.36 1.74 -4.63
CA GLN A 184 19.93 0.88 -5.65
C GLN A 184 19.06 -0.39 -5.80
N LEU A 185 18.51 -0.64 -6.98
CA LEU A 185 17.65 -1.80 -7.24
C LEU A 185 18.24 -2.66 -8.36
N PRO A 186 18.21 -4.00 -8.26
CA PRO A 186 18.52 -4.85 -9.39
C PRO A 186 17.44 -4.72 -10.47
N ARG A 187 17.77 -5.16 -11.70
CA ARG A 187 16.78 -5.28 -12.76
C ARG A 187 15.72 -6.31 -12.34
N ALA A 188 14.45 -5.94 -12.44
CA ALA A 188 13.34 -6.81 -12.10
C ALA A 188 12.20 -6.67 -13.12
N ARG A 189 11.42 -7.75 -13.27
CA ARG A 189 10.16 -7.75 -14.02
C ARG A 189 9.00 -7.78 -13.04
N PHE A 190 7.88 -7.19 -13.42
CA PHE A 190 6.68 -7.24 -12.60
C PHE A 190 6.13 -8.67 -12.53
N GLY A 191 5.71 -9.06 -11.32
CA GLY A 191 4.94 -10.25 -11.05
C GLY A 191 4.27 -10.13 -9.68
N HIS A 192 3.23 -10.92 -9.44
CA HIS A 192 2.62 -10.99 -8.11
C HIS A 192 3.56 -11.70 -7.14
N GLY A 193 3.74 -11.14 -5.94
CA GLY A 193 4.64 -11.68 -4.93
C GLY A 193 6.12 -11.46 -5.23
N VAL A 194 6.48 -10.87 -6.39
CA VAL A 194 7.87 -10.53 -6.71
C VAL A 194 8.39 -9.53 -5.68
N GLN A 195 9.52 -9.86 -5.07
CA GLN A 195 10.22 -9.00 -4.13
C GLN A 195 11.54 -8.55 -4.76
N VAL A 196 11.81 -7.26 -4.69
CA VAL A 196 13.04 -6.63 -5.17
C VAL A 196 13.73 -6.02 -3.97
N GLN A 197 14.73 -6.73 -3.47
CA GLN A 197 15.58 -6.24 -2.37
C GLN A 197 16.50 -5.14 -2.90
N PRO A 198 16.66 -4.02 -2.15
CA PRO A 198 17.63 -3.01 -2.51
C PRO A 198 19.06 -3.52 -2.31
N LEU A 199 19.96 -3.12 -3.21
CA LEU A 199 21.40 -3.33 -3.10
C LEU A 199 21.96 -2.27 -2.13
N GLY A 200 21.67 -2.43 -0.84
CA GLY A 200 22.05 -1.49 0.21
C GLY A 200 20.84 -0.87 0.92
N ALA A 201 20.97 0.40 1.30
CA ALA A 201 19.91 1.08 2.04
C ALA A 201 18.69 1.38 1.14
N GLY A 202 17.50 1.10 1.67
CA GLY A 202 16.25 1.44 1.01
C GLY A 202 15.10 0.51 1.38
N PRO A 203 13.89 0.79 0.87
CA PRO A 203 12.75 -0.07 1.10
C PRO A 203 12.77 -1.30 0.19
N LEU A 204 12.19 -2.39 0.68
CA LEU A 204 11.82 -3.53 -0.15
C LEU A 204 10.70 -3.14 -1.11
N LEU A 205 10.85 -3.43 -2.40
CA LEU A 205 9.79 -3.25 -3.39
C LEU A 205 9.08 -4.59 -3.65
N ILE A 206 7.77 -4.63 -3.47
CA ILE A 206 6.93 -5.82 -3.70
C ILE A 206 5.95 -5.53 -4.85
N GLY A 207 5.87 -6.44 -5.82
CA GLY A 207 4.87 -6.42 -6.88
C GLY A 207 3.60 -7.16 -6.48
N SER A 208 2.44 -6.56 -6.74
CA SER A 208 1.15 -7.24 -6.59
C SER A 208 0.19 -6.90 -7.73
N TYR A 209 -0.70 -7.84 -8.07
CA TYR A 209 -1.78 -7.55 -9.00
C TYR A 209 -2.77 -6.57 -8.38
N HIS A 210 -3.34 -5.70 -9.22
CA HIS A 210 -4.42 -4.82 -8.78
C HIS A 210 -5.69 -5.65 -8.51
N PRO A 211 -6.43 -5.40 -7.42
CA PRO A 211 -7.69 -6.09 -7.11
C PRO A 211 -8.86 -5.62 -8.00
N SER A 212 -8.67 -5.60 -9.32
CA SER A 212 -9.71 -5.21 -10.28
C SER A 212 -10.78 -6.29 -10.42
N ARG A 213 -12.03 -5.90 -10.74
CA ARG A 213 -13.12 -6.85 -11.06
C ARG A 213 -12.73 -7.86 -12.14
N GLN A 214 -11.92 -7.45 -13.12
CA GLN A 214 -11.42 -8.35 -14.16
C GLN A 214 -10.50 -9.43 -13.57
N ASN A 215 -9.60 -9.07 -12.65
CA ASN A 215 -8.76 -10.06 -11.97
C ASN A 215 -9.60 -10.92 -11.01
N THR A 216 -10.64 -10.36 -10.39
CA THR A 216 -11.46 -11.12 -9.43
C THR A 216 -12.52 -12.02 -10.06
N GLN A 217 -13.05 -11.65 -11.21
CA GLN A 217 -14.03 -12.44 -11.98
C GLN A 217 -13.38 -13.50 -12.88
N THR A 218 -12.15 -13.29 -13.35
CA THR A 218 -11.40 -14.28 -14.17
C THR A 218 -10.67 -15.34 -13.32
N GLY A 219 -10.84 -15.35 -12.00
CA GLY A 219 -10.18 -16.29 -11.10
C GLY A 219 -8.70 -15.99 -10.83
N ARG A 220 -8.17 -14.87 -11.34
CA ARG A 220 -6.81 -14.41 -11.00
C ARG A 220 -6.71 -13.85 -9.57
N LEU A 221 -7.83 -13.48 -8.93
CA LEU A 221 -7.96 -12.99 -7.54
C LEU A 221 -9.37 -13.28 -6.94
N THR A 222 -9.66 -14.44 -6.35
CA THR A 222 -11.06 -14.73 -5.92
C THR A 222 -11.51 -14.10 -4.57
N PRO A 223 -12.82 -13.95 -4.26
CA PRO A 223 -13.35 -13.20 -3.10
C PRO A 223 -13.57 -13.99 -1.78
N GLY A 224 -12.77 -15.01 -1.48
CA GLY A 224 -12.90 -15.81 -0.25
C GLY A 224 -12.02 -15.34 0.92
N HIS A 225 -12.64 -14.98 2.05
CA HIS A 225 -12.05 -14.77 3.38
C HIS A 225 -11.52 -13.37 3.74
N ALA A 226 -12.43 -12.39 3.83
CA ALA A 226 -12.22 -11.17 4.60
C ALA A 226 -12.30 -11.38 6.14
N GLY A 227 -12.00 -12.58 6.64
CA GLY A 227 -11.99 -12.90 8.07
C GLY A 227 -11.05 -14.08 8.32
N GLY A 228 -9.91 -13.82 8.95
CA GLY A 228 -8.98 -14.90 9.31
C GLY A 228 -7.51 -14.57 9.41
N CYS A 229 -7.11 -13.34 9.78
CA CYS A 229 -5.73 -13.11 10.21
C CYS A 229 -5.49 -13.58 11.67
N ALA A 230 -6.55 -13.65 12.49
CA ALA A 230 -6.43 -14.00 13.91
C ALA A 230 -6.29 -15.51 14.21
N ALA A 231 -6.61 -16.40 13.27
CA ALA A 231 -6.71 -17.85 13.53
C ALA A 231 -5.58 -18.70 12.92
N ARG A 232 -4.64 -18.08 12.21
CA ARG A 232 -3.57 -18.79 11.46
C ARG A 232 -2.16 -18.23 11.67
N CYS A 233 -1.97 -17.51 12.77
CA CYS A 233 -0.65 -17.27 13.35
C CYS A 233 -0.39 -18.41 14.36
N PRO A 234 0.75 -19.12 14.32
CA PRO A 234 1.09 -20.14 15.33
C PRO A 234 1.18 -19.57 16.75
N LEU A 235 1.25 -18.24 16.88
CA LEU A 235 1.27 -17.50 18.14
C LEU A 235 -0.09 -16.87 18.43
N GLY A 236 -1.16 -17.70 18.46
CA GLY A 236 -2.54 -17.28 18.70
C GLY A 236 -2.68 -16.24 19.82
N ARG A 237 -3.75 -15.42 19.76
CA ARG A 237 -4.17 -14.24 20.57
C ARG A 237 -3.49 -13.91 21.92
N ALA A 238 -2.92 -14.88 22.64
CA ALA A 238 -2.09 -14.71 23.82
C ALA A 238 -0.72 -14.01 23.57
N SER A 239 -0.20 -13.93 22.35
CA SER A 239 1.14 -13.35 22.09
C SER A 239 1.20 -11.83 21.90
N MET A 240 0.08 -11.13 21.66
CA MET A 240 0.14 -9.66 21.50
C MET A 240 0.38 -8.92 22.83
N ASN A 241 -0.07 -9.49 23.96
CA ASN A 241 0.23 -8.95 25.28
C ASN A 241 1.66 -9.31 25.76
N ALA A 242 2.23 -10.43 25.30
CA ALA A 242 3.58 -10.86 25.67
C ALA A 242 4.69 -10.05 24.96
N CYS A 243 4.50 -9.68 23.68
CA CYS A 243 5.46 -8.82 22.96
C CYS A 243 5.51 -7.39 23.52
N THR A 244 4.41 -6.91 24.12
CA THR A 244 4.37 -5.61 24.79
C THR A 244 5.06 -5.64 26.16
N ALA A 245 5.07 -6.80 26.84
CA ALA A 245 5.72 -6.98 28.14
C ALA A 245 7.24 -7.23 28.02
N ALA A 246 7.69 -7.95 26.98
CA ALA A 246 9.12 -8.23 26.77
C ALA A 246 9.93 -6.98 26.37
N ALA A 247 9.30 -5.95 25.80
CA ALA A 247 9.95 -4.67 25.50
C ALA A 247 10.31 -3.84 26.75
N ASN A 248 9.76 -4.19 27.93
CA ASN A 248 10.01 -3.48 29.19
C ASN A 248 10.93 -4.21 30.18
N ALA A 249 11.40 -5.43 29.85
CA ALA A 249 12.28 -6.18 30.74
C ALA A 249 13.69 -6.30 30.12
N HIS A 250 14.57 -5.39 30.51
CA HIS A 250 16.01 -5.63 30.37
C HIS A 250 16.42 -6.88 31.16
N SER A 251 17.47 -7.56 30.66
CA SER A 251 18.30 -8.57 31.30
C SER A 251 17.77 -10.01 31.40
N THR A 252 18.00 -10.81 30.34
CA THR A 252 18.74 -12.09 30.43
C THR A 252 19.05 -12.65 29.03
N PRO A 253 20.28 -13.12 28.74
CA PRO A 253 20.61 -13.78 27.49
C PRO A 253 20.38 -15.29 27.62
N GLY A 254 19.59 -15.86 26.72
CA GLY A 254 19.48 -17.31 26.58
C GLY A 254 18.09 -17.75 26.15
N VAL A 255 18.08 -18.64 25.16
CA VAL A 255 16.92 -19.35 24.62
C VAL A 255 16.11 -18.54 23.60
N LEU A 256 16.47 -18.71 22.33
CA LEU A 256 15.54 -19.16 21.27
C LEU A 256 16.37 -19.40 20.00
N ALA A 257 17.04 -20.55 19.99
CA ALA A 257 17.58 -21.14 18.78
C ALA A 257 16.43 -21.80 17.98
N SER A 258 16.56 -21.76 16.66
CA SER A 258 15.80 -22.56 15.67
C SER A 258 14.31 -22.22 15.50
N LEU A 259 14.03 -21.18 14.70
CA LEU A 259 12.85 -21.12 13.85
C LEU A 259 13.35 -21.07 12.40
N GLN A 260 13.40 -22.24 11.76
CA GLN A 260 13.66 -22.34 10.32
C GLN A 260 12.50 -21.64 9.59
N VAL A 261 12.83 -20.67 8.74
CA VAL A 261 11.87 -19.83 7.99
C VAL A 261 11.19 -20.58 6.83
N ASN A 262 11.33 -21.91 6.76
CA ASN A 262 10.88 -22.72 5.61
C ASN A 262 9.58 -23.51 5.81
N GLU A 263 8.89 -23.42 6.96
CA GLU A 263 7.59 -24.10 7.17
C GLU A 263 6.39 -23.15 7.25
N ILE A 264 6.40 -22.09 6.44
CA ILE A 264 5.19 -21.28 6.20
C ILE A 264 4.83 -21.42 4.73
N CYS A 265 4.00 -22.43 4.41
CA CYS A 265 3.24 -22.66 3.17
C CYS A 265 3.40 -24.05 2.53
N GLU A 266 3.21 -25.14 3.27
CA GLU A 266 2.85 -26.43 2.62
C GLU A 266 1.55 -26.98 3.20
N SER A 267 0.44 -26.74 2.49
CA SER A 267 -0.82 -27.46 2.68
C SER A 267 -1.49 -27.60 1.31
N PRO A 268 -1.92 -28.81 0.88
CA PRO A 268 -2.41 -29.04 -0.47
C PRO A 268 -3.89 -28.68 -0.58
N VAL A 269 -4.21 -27.42 -0.87
CA VAL A 269 -5.55 -27.02 -1.33
C VAL A 269 -5.43 -25.87 -2.33
N SER A 270 -5.95 -26.08 -3.52
CA SER A 270 -5.89 -25.19 -4.69
C SER A 270 -6.67 -23.88 -4.48
N GLY A 271 -6.04 -22.72 -4.70
CA GLY A 271 -6.74 -21.43 -4.80
C GLY A 271 -5.90 -20.15 -4.56
N ASN A 272 -5.90 -19.24 -5.54
CA ASN A 272 -5.10 -18.00 -5.70
C ASN A 272 -5.40 -16.82 -4.73
N ILE A 273 -5.91 -17.03 -3.51
CA ILE A 273 -6.13 -15.94 -2.53
C ILE A 273 -5.03 -15.85 -1.48
N LYS A 274 -4.43 -17.00 -1.13
CA LYS A 274 -3.33 -17.02 -0.15
C LYS A 274 -2.21 -16.06 -0.56
N GLU A 275 -1.99 -15.82 -1.84
CA GLU A 275 -0.83 -15.09 -2.36
C GLU A 275 -0.93 -13.57 -2.24
N SER A 276 -2.12 -12.97 -2.39
CA SER A 276 -2.29 -11.52 -2.18
C SER A 276 -2.24 -11.19 -0.69
N PHE A 277 -2.88 -12.01 0.14
CA PHE A 277 -2.68 -11.94 1.58
C PHE A 277 -1.25 -12.29 1.97
N ALA A 278 -0.55 -13.16 1.25
CA ALA A 278 0.86 -13.45 1.50
C ALA A 278 1.74 -12.23 1.17
N ALA A 279 1.46 -11.46 0.12
CA ALA A 279 2.20 -10.22 -0.14
C ALA A 279 2.00 -9.18 0.98
N PHE A 280 0.76 -9.01 1.46
CA PHE A 280 0.45 -8.11 2.60
C PHE A 280 0.99 -8.65 3.93
N SER A 281 0.85 -9.96 4.18
CA SER A 281 1.35 -10.65 5.37
C SER A 281 2.88 -10.64 5.39
N CYS A 282 3.53 -10.92 4.26
CA CYS A 282 4.98 -10.84 4.11
C CYS A 282 5.48 -9.40 4.31
N ALA A 283 4.80 -8.40 3.73
CA ALA A 283 5.12 -6.99 4.02
C ALA A 283 5.01 -6.67 5.52
N THR A 284 3.99 -7.22 6.21
CA THR A 284 3.78 -7.03 7.65
C THR A 284 4.89 -7.70 8.47
N VAL A 285 5.17 -8.98 8.23
CA VAL A 285 6.23 -9.75 8.88
C VAL A 285 7.61 -9.11 8.67
N LEU A 286 7.88 -8.60 7.47
CA LEU A 286 9.15 -7.94 7.14
C LEU A 286 9.31 -6.58 7.83
N VAL A 287 8.22 -5.84 8.00
CA VAL A 287 8.22 -4.61 8.80
C VAL A 287 8.52 -4.93 10.26
N GLU A 288 7.86 -5.93 10.84
CA GLU A 288 8.02 -6.32 12.25
C GLU A 288 9.43 -6.85 12.55
N SER A 289 9.99 -7.69 11.67
CA SER A 289 11.34 -8.28 11.83
C SER A 289 12.48 -7.26 11.69
N ARG A 290 12.33 -6.22 10.87
CA ARG A 290 13.34 -5.13 10.75
C ARG A 290 13.33 -4.14 11.92
N SER A 291 12.65 -4.46 13.01
CA SER A 291 12.74 -3.75 14.29
C SER A 291 13.99 -4.15 15.09
N LEU A 292 14.72 -5.20 14.66
CA LEU A 292 15.96 -5.66 15.27
C LEU A 292 17.17 -4.85 14.78
N PRO A 293 18.16 -4.55 15.65
CA PRO A 293 19.35 -3.78 15.28
C PRO A 293 20.18 -4.48 14.19
N ALA A 294 20.76 -3.69 13.29
CA ALA A 294 21.41 -4.13 12.05
C ALA A 294 22.59 -5.12 12.20
N GLY A 295 23.08 -5.37 13.42
CA GLY A 295 24.23 -6.23 13.70
C GLY A 295 23.94 -7.74 13.69
N GLU A 296 22.72 -8.18 13.97
CA GLU A 296 22.39 -9.62 14.08
C GLU A 296 21.96 -10.27 12.76
N LEU A 297 21.63 -9.46 11.75
CA LEU A 297 21.14 -9.95 10.44
C LEU A 297 22.23 -10.57 9.56
N VAL A 298 23.51 -10.23 9.77
CA VAL A 298 24.63 -10.78 8.98
C VAL A 298 24.98 -12.21 9.39
N GLN A 299 24.74 -12.59 10.66
CA GLN A 299 25.01 -13.94 11.15
C GLN A 299 23.97 -14.98 10.74
N LEU A 300 22.71 -14.57 10.52
CA LEU A 300 21.62 -15.49 10.11
C LEU A 300 21.70 -15.92 8.63
N LEU A 301 22.37 -15.16 7.77
CA LEU A 301 22.44 -15.44 6.32
C LEU A 301 23.70 -16.19 5.89
N GLN A 302 24.70 -16.38 6.76
CA GLN A 302 25.90 -17.18 6.46
C GLN A 302 25.73 -18.68 6.79
N LEU A 303 24.64 -19.09 7.44
CA LEU A 303 24.41 -20.48 7.85
C LEU A 303 23.44 -21.25 6.93
N SER A 304 23.06 -20.70 5.77
CA SER A 304 22.11 -21.33 4.84
C SER A 304 22.72 -21.79 3.51
N GLY A 305 24.05 -21.81 3.40
CA GLY A 305 24.77 -22.27 2.21
C GLY A 305 25.35 -23.67 2.40
N ALA A 306 24.51 -24.70 2.28
CA ALA A 306 24.89 -26.09 1.95
C ALA A 306 23.66 -26.82 1.39
#